data_AF-A0A453MT86-F1
#
_entry.id   AF-A0A453MT86-F1
#
_cell.length_a   1.000
_cell.length_b   1.000
_cell.length_c   1.000
_cell.angle_alpha   90.00
_cell.angle_beta   90.00
_cell.angle_gamma   90.00
#
_symmetry.space_group_name_H-M   'P 1'
#
loop_
_entity.id
_entity.type
_entity.pdbx_description
1 polymer ?
#
loop_
_entity_poly.entity_id
_entity_poly.type
_entity_poly.pdbx_seq_one_letter_code
_entity_poly.pdbx_strand_id
1 'polypeptide(L)' 'MYGSRVIVPLNFLKFNLFSSGGDYYGTHVFHWYFTQGFPSMIWTFLPLSVFGVIKSREWRLSGLIAWVLG' A
#
# COMPACT_ATOMS: atom_id res chain seq x y z
N MET A 1 5.65 -26.23 -11.81
CA MET A 1 4.50 -27.06 -12.19
C MET A 1 3.36 -26.14 -12.63
N TYR A 2 3.00 -26.17 -13.90
CA TYR A 2 1.84 -25.45 -14.42
C TYR A 2 0.61 -26.37 -14.42
N GLY A 3 -0.60 -25.82 -14.27
CA GLY A 3 -1.86 -26.58 -14.30
C GLY A 3 -2.57 -26.80 -12.96
N SER A 4 -2.05 -26.27 -11.84
CA SER A 4 -2.78 -26.28 -10.56
C SER A 4 -3.79 -25.13 -10.48
N ARG A 5 -4.94 -25.36 -9.85
CA ARG A 5 -5.88 -24.30 -9.50
C ARG A 5 -5.24 -23.44 -8.42
N VAL A 6 -5.18 -22.14 -8.67
CA VAL A 6 -4.57 -21.17 -7.76
C VAL A 6 -5.57 -20.11 -7.37
N ILE A 7 -5.62 -19.82 -6.07
CA ILE A 7 -6.32 -18.68 -5.52
C ILE A 7 -5.25 -17.62 -5.29
N VAL A 8 -5.23 -16.61 -6.17
CA VAL A 8 -4.16 -15.59 -6.20
C VAL A 8 -3.95 -14.92 -4.84
N PRO A 9 -5.00 -14.49 -4.10
CA PRO A 9 -4.81 -13.89 -2.78
C PRO A 9 -4.14 -14.82 -1.75
N LEU A 10 -4.48 -16.12 -1.75
CA LEU A 10 -3.90 -17.07 -0.80
C LEU A 10 -2.43 -17.32 -1.07
N ASN A 11 -2.04 -17.38 -2.34
CA ASN A 11 -0.64 -17.49 -2.71
C ASN A 11 0.16 -16.23 -2.34
N PHE A 12 -0.46 -15.05 -2.47
CA PHE A 12 0.16 -13.80 -2.03
C PHE A 12 0.47 -13.82 -0.53
N LEU A 13 -0.48 -14.22 0.31
CA LEU A 13 -0.26 -14.33 1.75
C LEU A 13 0.79 -15.39 2.08
N LYS A 14 0.70 -16.57 1.46
CA LYS A 14 1.68 -17.64 1.64
C LYS A 14 3.10 -17.17 1.31
N PHE A 15 3.28 -16.53 0.16
CA PHE A 15 4.57 -16.08 -0.30
C PHE A 15 5.11 -14.91 0.53
N ASN A 16 4.33 -13.85 0.70
CA ASN A 16 4.83 -12.61 1.33
C ASN A 16 4.84 -12.66 2.85
N LEU A 17 3.86 -13.30 3.49
CA LEU A 17 3.74 -13.33 4.96
C LEU A 17 4.31 -14.60 5.58
N PHE A 18 3.95 -15.77 5.05
CA PHE A 18 4.26 -17.04 5.69
C PHE A 18 5.56 -17.70 5.21
N SER A 19 6.17 -17.19 4.14
CA SER A 19 7.40 -17.73 3.56
C SER A 19 8.52 -16.70 3.41
N SER A 20 8.34 -15.48 3.94
CA SER A 20 9.30 -14.36 3.83
C SER A 20 9.76 -14.10 2.38
N GLY A 21 8.92 -14.44 1.40
CA GLY A 21 9.24 -14.31 -0.02
C GLY A 21 9.44 -12.85 -0.46
N GLY A 22 8.87 -11.91 0.31
CA GLY A 22 9.08 -10.48 0.12
C GLY A 22 10.54 -10.05 0.35
N ASP A 23 11.26 -10.72 1.25
CA ASP A 23 12.63 -10.35 1.62
C ASP A 23 13.62 -10.54 0.45
N TYR A 24 13.29 -11.42 -0.51
CA TYR A 24 14.05 -11.59 -1.75
C TYR A 24 14.16 -10.30 -2.58
N TYR A 25 13.17 -9.40 -2.46
CA TYR A 25 13.16 -8.12 -3.17
C TYR A 25 13.86 -7.00 -2.40
N GLY A 26 14.43 -7.32 -1.24
CA GLY A 26 15.16 -6.40 -0.37
C GLY A 26 14.43 -6.15 0.94
N THR A 27 15.22 -6.08 2.02
CA THR A 27 14.75 -5.69 3.35
C THR A 27 15.21 -4.27 3.64
N HIS A 28 14.33 -3.44 4.21
CA HIS A 28 14.71 -2.12 4.65
C HIS A 28 14.59 -1.98 6.17
N VAL A 29 15.41 -1.12 6.75
CA VAL A 29 15.28 -0.70 8.15
C VAL A 29 13.89 -0.08 8.37
N PHE A 30 13.31 -0.29 9.56
CA PHE A 30 11.92 0.10 9.85
C PHE A 30 11.55 1.53 9.44
N HIS A 31 12.42 2.51 9.70
CA HIS A 31 12.11 3.91 9.39
C HIS A 31 11.99 4.18 7.88
N TRP A 32 12.59 3.35 7.02
CA TRP A 32 12.54 3.51 5.57
C TRP A 32 11.12 3.45 5.02
N TYR A 33 10.28 2.58 5.59
CA TYR A 33 8.88 2.44 5.16
C TYR A 33 8.10 3.74 5.34
N PHE A 34 8.39 4.52 6.39
CA PHE A 34 7.74 5.79 6.66
C PHE A 34 8.39 6.98 5.96
N THR A 35 9.72 7.02 5.88
CA THR A 35 10.44 8.19 5.35
C THR A 35 10.64 8.17 3.85
N GLN A 36 10.62 7.01 3.22
CA GLN A 36 10.92 6.87 1.79
C GLN A 36 9.88 6.04 1.05
N GLY A 37 9.62 4.81 1.53
CA GLY A 37 8.71 3.87 0.87
C GLY A 37 7.32 4.47 0.71
N PHE A 38 6.66 4.81 1.82
CA PHE A 38 5.31 5.35 1.81
C PHE A 38 5.19 6.69 1.03
N PRO A 39 6.05 7.70 1.25
CA PRO A 39 6.03 8.91 0.43
C PRO A 39 6.15 8.63 -1.07
N SER A 40 7.02 7.71 -1.48
CA SER A 40 7.20 7.38 -2.90
C SER A 40 5.96 6.74 -3.53
N MET A 41 5.20 5.93 -2.77
CA MET A 41 3.99 5.26 -3.24
C MET A 41 2.84 6.24 -3.50
N ILE A 42 2.70 7.25 -2.63
CA ILE A 42 1.57 8.20 -2.73
C ILE A 42 1.90 9.45 -3.54
N TRP A 43 3.20 9.75 -3.77
CA TRP A 43 3.68 11.03 -4.30
C TRP A 43 2.94 11.51 -5.55
N THR A 44 2.80 10.65 -6.56
CA THR A 44 2.19 11.03 -7.85
C THR A 44 0.71 11.40 -7.71
N PHE A 45 -0.01 10.74 -6.78
CA PHE A 45 -1.43 10.99 -6.57
C PHE A 45 -1.70 12.03 -5.48
N LEU A 46 -0.73 12.32 -4.62
CA LEU A 46 -0.91 13.18 -3.44
C LEU A 46 -1.42 14.59 -3.80
N PRO A 47 -0.88 15.31 -4.81
CA PRO A 47 -1.39 16.64 -5.16
C PRO A 47 -2.85 16.60 -5.65
N LEU A 48 -3.21 15.58 -6.43
CA LEU A 48 -4.57 15.40 -6.95
C LEU A 48 -5.55 15.06 -5.83
N SER A 49 -5.16 14.17 -4.92
CA SER A 49 -5.96 13.80 -3.75
C SER A 49 -6.17 15.00 -2.83
N VAL A 50 -5.12 15.80 -2.56
CA VAL A 50 -5.23 17.02 -1.74
C VAL A 50 -6.14 18.06 -2.41
N PHE A 51 -5.98 18.29 -3.71
CA PHE A 51 -6.87 19.18 -4.46
C PHE A 51 -8.33 18.73 -4.38
N GLY A 52 -8.58 17.42 -4.55
CA GLY A 52 -9.90 16.82 -4.41
C GLY A 52 -10.49 17.01 -3.01
N VAL A 53 -9.69 16.79 -1.96
CA VAL A 53 -10.10 16.99 -0.56
C VAL A 53 -10.47 18.45 -0.29
N ILE A 54 -9.68 19.41 -0.77
CA ILE A 54 -9.93 20.85 -0.58
C ILE A 54 -11.21 21.30 -1.33
N LYS A 55 -11.48 20.73 -2.51
CA LYS A 55 -12.66 21.07 -3.31
C LYS A 55 -13.94 20.33 -2.88
N SER A 56 -13.78 19.16 -2.27
CA SER A 56 -14.90 18.33 -1.84
C SER A 56 -15.68 19.00 -0.71
N ARG A 57 -17.01 18.88 -0.76
CA ARG A 57 -17.89 19.21 0.38
C ARG A 57 -18.13 18.01 1.30
N GLU A 58 -17.65 16.83 0.90
CA GLU A 58 -17.88 15.55 1.56
C GLU A 58 -16.69 15.18 2.46
N TRP A 59 -16.67 15.77 3.66
CA TRP A 59 -15.62 15.55 4.66
C TRP A 59 -15.50 14.09 5.13
N ARG A 60 -16.55 13.28 4.97
CA ARG A 60 -16.55 11.85 5.32
C ARG A 60 -15.51 11.07 4.52
N LEU A 61 -15.36 11.39 3.23
CA LEU A 61 -14.38 10.72 2.36
C LEU A 61 -12.96 11.15 2.72
N SER A 62 -12.75 12.42 3.01
CA SER A 62 -11.47 12.93 3.51
C SER A 62 -11.09 12.28 4.85
N GLY A 63 -12.07 12.10 5.74
CA GLY A 63 -11.91 11.38 7.00
C GLY A 63 -11.58 9.89 6.79
N LEU A 64 -12.22 9.23 5.83
CA LEU A 64 -11.92 7.84 5.48
C LEU A 64 -10.51 7.70 4.87
N ILE A 65 -10.10 8.64 4.02
CA ILE A 65 -8.72 8.67 3.49
C ILE A 65 -7.71 8.86 4.63
N ALA A 66 -7.95 9.79 5.54
CA ALA A 66 -7.08 10.00 6.70
C ALA A 66 -7.01 8.75 7.61
N TRP A 67 -8.15 8.08 7.83
CA TRP A 67 -8.21 6.83 8.58
C TRP A 67 -7.44 5.68 7.91
N VAL A 68 -7.43 5.60 6.58
CA VAL A 68 -6.68 4.57 5.85
C VAL A 68 -5.17 4.82 5.87
N LEU A 69 -4.75 6.09 5.99
CA LEU A 69 -3.33 6.47 5.96
C LEU A 69 -2.66 6.52 7.35
N GLY A 70 -3.43 6.54 8.44
CA GLY A 70 -2.95 6.55 9.83
C GLY A 70 -3.07 5.21 10.51
#